data_AF-A0A380FCZ4-F1
#
_entry.id   AF-A0A380FCZ4-F1
#
_cell.length_a   1.000
_cell.length_b   1.000
_cell.length_c   1.000
_cell.angle_alpha   90.00
_cell.angle_beta   90.00
_cell.angle_gamma   90.00
#
_symmetry.space_group_name_H-M   'P 1'
#
loop_
_entity.id
_entity.type
_entity.pdbx_description
1 polymer ?
#
loop_
_entity_poly.entity_id
_entity_poly.type
_entity_poly.pdbx_seq_one_letter_code
_entity_poly.pdbx_strand_id
1 'polypeptide(L)'
;MPGASNVYDVNSKGLTEIALRFNQGINTDGDALKVNTNFNIAGAFDPNVRKLDGAVRRLERKLESGMNYFITQPVYSAEKIKEVYEATKHLDAPFFYRHHACNKL
;
A
#
# COMPACT_ATOMS: atom_id res chain seq x y z
N MET A 1 -4.82 27.78 10.10
CA MET A 1 -4.13 27.97 8.81
C MET A 1 -5.07 27.55 7.70
N PRO A 2 -5.30 28.37 6.66
CA PRO A 2 -5.97 27.91 5.47
C PRO A 2 -5.07 26.85 4.80
N GLY A 3 -5.62 25.68 4.46
CA GLY A 3 -4.87 24.60 3.79
C GLY A 3 -4.77 23.28 4.57
N ALA A 4 -5.31 23.18 5.78
CA ALA A 4 -5.50 21.88 6.43
C ALA A 4 -6.67 21.15 5.77
N SER A 5 -6.41 20.42 4.69
CA SER A 5 -7.34 19.41 4.16
C SER A 5 -7.59 18.37 5.26
N ASN A 6 -8.84 17.96 5.43
CA ASN A 6 -9.23 17.01 6.44
C ASN A 6 -8.47 15.68 6.21
N VAL A 7 -8.21 14.91 7.27
CA VAL A 7 -7.57 13.57 7.16
C VAL A 7 -8.35 12.65 6.20
N TYR A 8 -9.62 12.97 5.93
CA TYR A 8 -10.53 12.25 5.04
C TYR A 8 -10.46 12.64 3.55
N ASP A 9 -9.75 13.71 3.15
CA ASP A 9 -9.82 14.22 1.77
C ASP A 9 -8.88 13.50 0.79
N VAL A 10 -7.98 12.64 1.28
CA VAL A 10 -7.03 11.89 0.45
C VAL A 10 -7.20 10.39 0.63
N ASN A 11 -7.56 9.71 -0.46
CA ASN A 11 -7.53 8.25 -0.50
C ASN A 11 -6.07 7.75 -0.63
N SER A 12 -5.86 6.43 -0.57
CA SER A 12 -4.51 5.86 -0.64
C SER A 12 -3.72 6.25 -1.90
N LYS A 13 -4.40 6.51 -3.02
CA LYS A 13 -3.76 6.97 -4.26
C LYS A 13 -3.28 8.41 -4.10
N GLY A 14 -4.14 9.31 -3.63
CA GLY A 14 -3.77 10.71 -3.40
C GLY A 14 -2.62 10.85 -2.40
N LEU A 15 -2.63 10.07 -1.32
CA LEU A 15 -1.53 10.05 -0.36
C LEU A 15 -0.21 9.53 -0.98
N THR A 16 -0.30 8.52 -1.84
CA THR A 16 0.87 7.99 -2.57
C THR A 16 1.45 9.07 -3.49
N GLU A 17 0.60 9.78 -4.24
CA GLU A 17 1.02 10.85 -5.14
C GLU A 17 1.72 12.00 -4.38
N ILE A 18 1.17 12.40 -3.24
CA ILE A 18 1.80 13.41 -2.37
C ILE A 18 3.18 12.93 -1.90
N ALA A 19 3.29 11.70 -1.41
CA ALA A 19 4.56 11.14 -0.95
C ALA A 19 5.60 11.04 -2.08
N LEU A 20 5.18 10.67 -3.30
CA LEU A 20 6.05 10.64 -4.48
C LEU A 20 6.53 12.05 -4.87
N ARG A 21 5.65 13.06 -4.85
CA ARG A 21 6.04 14.46 -5.09
C ARG A 21 7.04 14.95 -4.04
N PHE A 22 6.86 14.56 -2.78
CA PHE A 22 7.81 14.93 -1.72
C PHE A 22 9.18 14.28 -1.95
N ASN A 23 9.20 13.04 -2.46
CA ASN A 23 10.45 12.38 -2.85
C ASN A 23 11.16 13.10 -4.03
N GLN A 24 10.39 13.79 -4.87
CA GLN A 24 10.91 14.65 -5.94
C GLN A 24 11.29 16.06 -5.44
N GLY A 25 11.07 16.36 -4.15
CA GLY A 25 11.36 17.68 -3.58
C GLY A 25 10.27 18.72 -3.87
N ILE A 26 9.02 18.30 -4.13
CA ILE A 26 7.92 19.20 -4.47
C ILE A 26 6.83 19.10 -3.40
N ASN A 27 6.43 20.21 -2.78
CA ASN A 27 5.35 20.23 -1.79
C ASN A 27 3.95 20.15 -2.47
N THR A 28 2.88 20.19 -1.69
CA THR A 28 1.50 20.11 -2.19
C THR A 28 1.12 21.29 -3.11
N ASP A 29 1.65 22.48 -2.83
CA ASP A 29 1.38 23.71 -3.58
C ASP A 29 2.22 23.84 -4.86
N GLY A 30 3.22 22.97 -5.05
CA GLY A 30 4.11 22.96 -6.22
C GLY A 30 5.48 23.60 -5.99
N ASP A 31 5.73 24.15 -4.80
CA ASP A 31 7.02 24.74 -4.45
C ASP A 31 8.08 23.69 -4.12
N ALA A 32 9.34 24.09 -4.26
CA ALA A 32 10.47 23.27 -3.87
C ALA A 32 10.54 23.07 -2.35
N LEU A 33 10.71 21.82 -1.92
CA LEU A 33 11.12 21.47 -0.57
C LEU A 33 12.60 21.84 -0.37
N LYS A 34 12.96 22.21 0.86
CA LYS A 34 14.35 22.49 1.22
C LYS A 34 15.25 21.26 1.07
N VAL A 35 14.67 20.07 1.29
CA VAL A 35 15.33 18.76 1.16
C VAL A 35 14.29 17.76 0.66
N ASN A 36 14.67 16.91 -0.28
CA ASN A 36 13.82 15.83 -0.77
C ASN A 36 13.58 14.78 0.31
N THR A 37 12.39 14.19 0.34
CA THR A 37 12.14 13.00 1.17
C THR A 37 12.61 11.74 0.46
N ASN A 38 12.59 10.61 1.17
CA ASN A 38 12.85 9.29 0.60
C ASN A 38 11.88 8.25 1.18
N PHE A 39 10.58 8.56 1.12
CA PHE A 39 9.53 7.65 1.57
C PHE A 39 9.51 6.40 0.72
N ASN A 40 9.45 5.26 1.40
CA ASN A 40 9.13 3.97 0.82
C ASN A 40 7.66 3.65 1.13
N ILE A 41 6.83 3.46 0.11
CA ILE A 41 5.38 3.53 0.22
C ILE A 41 4.79 2.12 0.15
N ALA A 42 4.18 1.69 1.25
CA ALA A 42 3.52 0.39 1.36
C ALA A 42 2.01 0.48 1.10
N GLY A 43 1.47 -0.45 0.33
CA GLY A 43 0.03 -0.66 0.21
C GLY A 43 -0.49 -1.70 1.20
N ALA A 44 -1.61 -1.41 1.86
CA ALA A 44 -2.32 -2.45 2.62
C ALA A 44 -3.06 -3.41 1.68
N PHE A 45 -2.99 -4.70 1.97
CA PHE A 45 -3.71 -5.76 1.26
C PHE A 45 -4.56 -6.58 2.22
N ASP A 46 -5.84 -6.77 1.90
CA ASP A 46 -6.72 -7.68 2.65
C ASP A 46 -7.00 -8.93 1.81
N PRO A 47 -6.36 -10.08 2.12
CA PRO A 47 -6.62 -11.34 1.42
C PRO A 47 -7.88 -12.06 1.91
N ASN A 48 -8.51 -11.61 3.00
CA ASN A 48 -9.63 -12.31 3.66
C ASN A 48 -11.00 -11.89 3.08
N VAL A 49 -11.01 -11.19 1.96
CA VAL A 49 -12.23 -10.78 1.28
C VAL A 49 -12.92 -11.94 0.56
N ARG A 50 -14.23 -11.82 0.34
CA ARG A 50 -15.02 -12.83 -0.39
C ARG A 50 -14.54 -13.08 -1.83
N LYS A 51 -14.01 -12.04 -2.50
CA LYS A 51 -13.58 -12.10 -3.91
C LYS A 51 -12.12 -11.67 -4.01
N LEU A 52 -11.19 -12.65 -3.97
CA LEU A 52 -9.75 -12.40 -4.01
C LEU A 52 -9.35 -11.66 -5.30
N ASP A 53 -9.85 -12.06 -6.47
CA ASP A 53 -9.57 -11.40 -7.75
C ASP A 53 -9.91 -9.90 -7.72
N GLY A 54 -10.98 -9.53 -7.02
CA GLY A 54 -11.37 -8.14 -6.86
C GLY A 54 -10.37 -7.35 -6.01
N ALA A 55 -9.76 -7.99 -5.01
CA ALA A 55 -8.69 -7.40 -4.22
C ALA A 55 -7.37 -7.31 -4.99
N VAL A 56 -7.03 -8.33 -5.79
CA VAL A 56 -5.86 -8.33 -6.68
C VAL A 56 -5.96 -7.20 -7.71
N ARG A 57 -7.11 -7.01 -8.34
CA ARG A 57 -7.33 -5.84 -9.24
C ARG A 57 -7.18 -4.48 -8.55
N ARG A 58 -7.40 -4.41 -7.24
CA ARG A 58 -7.10 -3.19 -6.47
C ARG A 58 -5.62 -3.05 -6.17
N LEU A 59 -4.89 -4.15 -5.99
CA LEU A 59 -3.43 -4.13 -5.84
C LEU A 59 -2.75 -3.65 -7.12
N GLU A 60 -3.19 -4.12 -8.28
CA GLU A 60 -2.68 -3.67 -9.59
C GLU A 60 -2.76 -2.15 -9.71
N ARG A 61 -3.93 -1.56 -9.43
CA ARG A 61 -4.13 -0.11 -9.43
C ARG A 61 -3.26 0.63 -8.40
N LYS A 62 -3.00 0.00 -7.26
CA LYS A 62 -2.13 0.55 -6.21
C LYS A 62 -0.66 0.54 -6.64
N LEU A 63 -0.22 -0.52 -7.31
CA LEU A 63 1.12 -0.65 -7.87
C LEU A 63 1.34 0.39 -8.97
N GLU A 64 0.37 0.55 -9.88
CA GLU A 64 0.35 1.61 -10.90
C GLU A 64 0.43 3.02 -10.31
N SER A 65 -0.03 3.20 -9.07
CA SER A 65 0.03 4.50 -8.38
C SER A 65 1.40 4.80 -7.78
N GLY A 66 2.36 3.86 -7.83
CA GLY A 66 3.73 4.04 -7.34
C GLY A 66 4.00 3.47 -5.95
N MET A 67 3.14 2.59 -5.42
CA MET A 67 3.44 1.85 -4.18
C MET A 67 4.56 0.83 -4.44
N ASN A 68 5.50 0.71 -3.51
CA ASN A 68 6.71 -0.10 -3.67
C ASN A 68 6.50 -1.56 -3.25
N TYR A 69 5.64 -1.82 -2.26
CA TYR A 69 5.39 -3.15 -1.73
C TYR A 69 4.03 -3.22 -1.03
N PHE A 70 3.61 -4.43 -0.65
CA PHE A 70 2.34 -4.66 0.03
C PHE A 70 2.50 -5.38 1.36
N ILE A 71 1.69 -5.00 2.35
CA ILE A 71 1.59 -5.68 3.64
C ILE A 71 0.19 -6.25 3.78
N THR A 72 0.10 -7.54 4.07
CA THR A 72 -1.19 -8.21 4.21
C THR A 72 -1.84 -7.91 5.57
N GLN A 73 -3.17 -7.96 5.65
CA GLN A 73 -3.85 -8.29 6.90
C GLN A 73 -3.44 -9.71 7.36
N PRO A 74 -3.67 -10.08 8.63
CA PRO A 74 -3.31 -11.40 9.13
C PRO A 74 -3.81 -12.55 8.26
N VAL A 75 -2.92 -13.50 7.98
CA VAL A 75 -3.24 -14.76 7.30
C VAL A 75 -3.01 -15.91 8.26
N TYR A 76 -4.01 -16.79 8.41
CA TYR A 76 -4.06 -17.80 9.48
C TYR A 76 -3.82 -19.24 9.00
N SER A 77 -3.67 -19.47 7.69
CA SER A 77 -3.41 -20.80 7.13
C SER A 77 -2.37 -20.75 6.02
N ALA A 78 -1.59 -21.82 5.90
CA ALA A 78 -0.60 -21.96 4.84
C ALA A 78 -1.26 -22.04 3.46
N GLU A 79 -2.46 -22.62 3.39
CA GLU A 79 -3.28 -22.71 2.19
C GLU A 79 -3.64 -21.32 1.68
N LYS A 80 -4.02 -20.41 2.59
CA LYS A 80 -4.36 -19.03 2.21
C LYS A 80 -3.15 -18.24 1.74
N ILE A 81 -1.97 -18.48 2.32
CA ILE A 81 -0.71 -17.89 1.82
C ILE A 81 -0.44 -18.35 0.39
N LYS A 82 -0.61 -19.65 0.09
CA LYS A 82 -0.45 -20.18 -1.27
C LYS A 82 -1.47 -19.59 -2.25
N GLU A 83 -2.73 -19.49 -1.85
CA GLU A 83 -3.80 -18.88 -2.66
C GLU A 83 -3.46 -17.42 -3.00
N VAL A 84 -3.00 -16.64 -2.02
CA VAL A 84 -2.57 -15.26 -2.24
C VAL A 84 -1.37 -15.21 -3.18
N TYR A 85 -0.34 -16.02 -2.93
CA TYR A 85 0.86 -16.07 -3.77
C TYR A 85 0.51 -16.35 -5.24
N GLU A 86 -0.29 -17.38 -5.51
CA GLU A 86 -0.70 -17.71 -6.87
C GLU A 86 -1.50 -16.58 -7.53
N ALA A 87 -2.35 -15.90 -6.76
CA ALA A 87 -3.15 -14.79 -7.26
C ALA A 87 -2.36 -13.48 -7.46
N THR A 88 -1.17 -13.34 -6.88
CA THR A 88 -0.36 -12.11 -6.97
C THR A 88 1.02 -12.30 -7.59
N LYS A 89 1.43 -13.52 -7.97
CA LYS A 89 2.79 -13.80 -8.49
C LYS A 89 3.14 -13.07 -9.79
N HIS A 90 2.15 -12.57 -10.52
CA HIS A 90 2.35 -11.76 -11.72
C HIS A 90 2.68 -10.29 -11.42
N LEU A 91 2.51 -9.87 -10.16
CA LEU A 91 2.85 -8.52 -9.72
C LEU A 91 4.33 -8.46 -9.34
N ASP A 92 5.06 -7.55 -9.97
CA ASP A 92 6.47 -7.26 -9.64
C ASP A 92 6.56 -6.37 -8.39
N ALA A 93 6.11 -6.90 -7.26
CA ALA A 93 6.10 -6.20 -5.97
C ALA A 93 6.30 -7.18 -4.82
N PRO A 94 7.12 -6.84 -3.80
CA PRO A 94 7.23 -7.65 -2.59
C PRO A 94 5.92 -7.67 -1.78
N PHE A 95 5.58 -8.85 -1.23
CA PHE A 95 4.49 -9.04 -0.29
C PHE A 95 5.01 -9.47 1.08
N PHE A 96 4.69 -8.68 2.10
CA PHE A 96 4.98 -9.00 3.49
C PHE A 96 3.72 -9.56 4.15
N TYR A 97 3.74 -10.86 4.43
CA TYR A 97 2.65 -11.53 5.11
C TYR A 97 2.67 -11.20 6.59
N ARG A 98 1.60 -10.57 7.07
CA ARG A 98 1.41 -10.39 8.50
C ARG A 98 1.01 -11.74 9.10
N HIS A 99 1.92 -12.35 9.85
CA HIS A 99 1.59 -13.51 10.67
C HIS A 99 0.97 -13.02 11.99
N HIS A 100 -0.20 -13.53 12.36
CA HIS A 100 -0.70 -13.35 13.71
C HIS A 100 0.04 -14.33 14.61
N ALA A 101 0.90 -13.84 15.49
CA ALA A 101 1.40 -14.63 16.60
C ALA A 101 0.20 -14.98 17.49
N CYS A 102 -0.41 -16.14 17.25
CA CYS A 102 -1.34 -16.72 18.21
C CYS A 102 -0.46 -17.09 19.42
N ASN A 103 -0.52 -16.29 20.49
CA ASN A 103 -0.01 -16.73 21.80
C ASN A 103 -0.82 -17.96 22.20
N LYS A 104 -0.36 -19.13 21.77
CA LYS A 104 -0.64 -20.41 22.39
C LYS A 104 0.51 -20.70 23.34
N LEU A 105 0.41 -20.15 24.55
CA LEU A 105 0.97 -20.73 25.78
C LEU A 105 -0.04 -20.51 26.89
#